data_AF-A0A1H1QEJ7-F1
#
_entry.id   AF-A0A1H1QEJ7-F1
#
_cell.length_a   1.000
_cell.length_b   1.000
_cell.length_c   1.000
_cell.angle_alpha   90.00
_cell.angle_beta   90.00
_cell.angle_gamma   90.00
#
_symmetry.space_group_name_H-M   'P 1'
#
loop_
_entity.id
_entity.type
_entity.pdbx_description
1 polymer ?
#
loop_
_entity_poly.entity_id
_entity_poly.type
_entity_poly.pdbx_seq_one_letter_code
_entity_poly.pdbx_strand_id
1 'polypeptide(L)'
;MPESWWGNAIFSLIPTIVLGLLFWMVLRSIIRGDRTARSRYDRIEAEERAKLGLPPKGAAPAPGTESAPAADVAAPAPAASAPDAGPGAPAPGERTE
;
A
#
# COMPACT_ATOMS: atom_id res chain seq x y z
N MET A 1 43.38 12.41 26.12
CA MET A 1 43.79 12.26 24.72
C MET A 1 43.68 10.78 24.39
N PRO A 2 42.96 10.35 23.34
CA PRO A 2 43.02 8.96 22.88
C PRO A 2 44.41 8.70 22.26
N GLU A 3 45.42 8.50 23.11
CA GLU A 3 46.81 8.24 22.71
C GLU A 3 47.01 6.83 22.14
N SER A 4 45.96 6.00 22.13
CA SER A 4 45.98 4.72 21.43
C SER A 4 45.49 4.90 19.99
N TRP A 5 46.26 4.37 19.03
CA TRP A 5 45.90 4.34 17.60
C TRP A 5 44.43 3.91 17.37
N TRP A 6 43.96 2.97 18.18
CA TRP A 6 42.60 2.45 18.14
C TRP A 6 41.53 3.45 18.62
N GLY A 7 41.84 4.29 19.60
CA GLY A 7 40.93 5.33 20.10
C GLY A 7 40.64 6.40 19.04
N ASN A 8 41.68 6.86 18.33
CA ASN A 8 41.50 7.82 17.23
C ASN A 8 40.68 7.24 16.06
N ALA A 9 40.89 5.95 15.74
CA ALA A 9 40.13 5.28 14.68
C ALA A 9 38.62 5.24 14.99
N ILE A 10 38.25 4.93 16.24
CA ILE A 10 36.84 4.89 16.65
C ILE A 10 36.22 6.29 16.64
N PHE A 11 36.89 7.29 17.22
CA PHE A 11 36.36 8.65 17.27
C PHE A 11 36.20 9.28 15.88
N SER A 12 37.03 8.89 14.91
CA SER A 12 36.91 9.33 13.52
C SER A 12 35.74 8.67 12.78
N LEU A 13 35.29 7.49 13.22
CA LEU A 13 34.16 6.77 12.65
C LEU A 13 32.80 7.22 13.21
N ILE A 14 32.77 7.72 14.44
CA ILE A 14 31.57 8.27 15.07
C ILE A 14 30.83 9.29 14.18
N PRO A 15 31.47 10.33 13.61
CA PRO A 15 30.74 11.34 12.83
C PRO A 15 30.00 10.74 11.62
N THR A 16 30.57 9.74 10.94
CA THR A 16 29.91 9.10 9.78
C THR A 16 28.75 8.20 10.20
N ILE A 17 28.91 7.46 11.31
CA ILE A 17 27.82 6.66 11.88
C ILE A 17 26.67 7.55 12.33
N VAL A 18 26.96 8.68 12.99
CA VAL A 18 25.94 9.64 13.43
C VAL A 18 25.16 10.19 12.24
N LEU A 19 25.83 10.59 11.16
CA LEU A 19 25.19 11.01 9.91
C LEU A 19 24.31 9.90 9.33
N GLY A 20 24.80 8.66 9.29
CA GLY A 20 24.04 7.50 8.83
C GLY A 20 22.82 7.18 9.70
N LEU A 21 22.95 7.27 11.02
CA LEU A 21 21.86 7.07 11.96
C LEU A 21 20.80 8.16 11.83
N LEU A 22 21.23 9.41 11.67
CA LEU A 22 20.33 10.54 11.49
C LEU A 22 19.54 10.38 10.18
N PHE A 23 20.23 10.06 9.08
CA PHE A 23 19.60 9.78 7.79
C PHE A 23 18.61 8.62 7.89
N TRP A 24 19.02 7.51 8.51
CA TRP A 24 18.15 6.36 8.75
C TRP A 24 16.94 6.73 9.61
N MET A 25 17.10 7.56 10.64
CA MET A 25 16.01 8.03 11.50
C MET A 25 15.01 8.87 10.71
N VAL A 26 15.47 9.73 9.80
CA VAL A 26 14.60 10.52 8.90
C VAL A 26 13.83 9.60 7.96
N LEU A 27 14.51 8.69 7.24
CA LEU A 27 13.84 7.73 6.35
C LEU A 27 12.83 6.86 7.13
N ARG A 28 13.24 6.36 8.29
CA ARG A 28 12.40 5.59 9.22
C ARG A 28 11.17 6.37 9.63
N SER A 29 11.34 7.66 9.97
CA SER A 29 10.26 8.55 10.41
C SER A 29 9.25 8.78 9.28
N ILE A 30 9.71 9.03 8.05
CA ILE A 30 8.82 9.22 6.90
C ILE A 30 8.04 7.92 6.61
N ILE A 31 8.73 6.78 6.53
CA ILE A 31 8.10 5.49 6.21
C ILE A 31 7.14 5.03 7.33
N ARG A 32 7.42 5.37 8.60
CA ARG A 32 6.56 5.02 9.75
C ARG A 32 5.44 6.02 9.99
N GLY A 33 5.72 7.29 9.74
CA GLY A 33 4.91 8.45 10.11
C GLY A 33 3.57 8.52 9.38
N ASP A 34 3.49 8.05 8.13
CA ASP A 34 2.23 8.02 7.37
C ASP A 34 1.13 7.20 8.08
N ARG A 35 1.52 6.20 8.88
CA ARG A 35 0.57 5.32 9.58
C ARG A 35 -0.13 5.98 10.76
N THR A 36 0.48 6.99 11.38
CA THR A 36 -0.07 7.67 12.57
C THR A 36 -1.16 8.66 12.20
N ALA A 37 -1.07 9.27 11.01
CA ALA A 37 -2.09 10.20 10.53
C ALA A 37 -3.45 9.50 10.40
N ARG A 38 -3.49 8.30 9.80
CA ARG A 38 -4.73 7.53 9.62
C ARG A 38 -5.33 7.04 10.95
N SER A 39 -4.50 6.50 11.85
CA SER A 39 -4.98 5.97 13.13
C SER A 39 -5.53 7.04 14.08
N ARG A 40 -5.07 8.29 13.97
CA ARG A 40 -5.60 9.41 14.74
C ARG A 40 -6.98 9.85 14.24
N TYR A 41 -7.21 9.89 12.92
CA TYR A 41 -8.54 10.18 12.37
C TYR A 41 -9.55 9.09 12.70
N ASP A 42 -9.16 7.81 12.57
CA ASP A 42 -10.04 6.68 12.90
C ASP A 42 -10.47 6.70 14.37
N ARG A 43 -9.56 7.08 15.27
CA ARG A 43 -9.84 7.19 16.70
C ARG A 43 -10.78 8.36 17.01
N ILE A 44 -10.59 9.50 16.35
CA ILE A 44 -11.46 10.67 16.53
C ILE A 44 -12.87 10.39 16.00
N GLU A 45 -13.00 9.79 14.81
CA GLU A 45 -14.32 9.39 14.28
C GLU A 45 -15.01 8.34 15.16
N ALA A 46 -14.27 7.40 15.76
CA ALA A 46 -14.83 6.42 16.67
C ALA A 46 -15.36 7.08 17.97
N GLU A 47 -14.64 8.07 18.49
CA GLU A 47 -15.06 8.84 19.66
C GLU A 47 -16.28 9.73 19.35
N GLU A 48 -16.37 10.30 18.14
CA GLU A 48 -17.55 11.05 17.69
C GLU A 48 -18.76 10.16 17.45
N ARG A 49 -18.61 8.99 16.81
CA ARG A 49 -19.71 8.03 16.63
C ARG A 49 -20.20 7.45 17.94
N ALA A 50 -19.31 7.19 18.89
CA ALA A 50 -19.68 6.74 20.23
C ALA A 50 -20.51 7.81 20.97
N LYS A 51 -20.14 9.10 20.86
CA LYS A 51 -20.92 10.21 21.42
C LYS A 51 -22.27 10.38 20.74
N LEU A 52 -22.36 10.09 19.44
CA LEU A 52 -23.59 10.17 18.65
C LEU A 52 -24.42 8.86 18.68
N GLY A 53 -23.98 7.83 19.41
CA GLY A 53 -24.67 6.54 19.50
C GLY A 53 -24.69 5.73 18.20
N LEU A 54 -23.86 6.05 17.22
CA LEU A 54 -23.79 5.34 15.94
C LEU A 54 -22.91 4.09 16.04
N PRO A 55 -23.27 3.00 15.31
CA PRO A 55 -22.48 1.77 15.32
C PRO A 55 -21.07 1.99 14.73
N PRO A 56 -20.05 1.22 15.20
CA PRO A 56 -18.70 1.30 14.68
C PRO A 56 -18.66 1.08 13.16
N LYS A 57 -17.84 1.87 12.44
CA LYS A 57 -17.68 1.68 10.99
C LYS A 57 -17.00 0.33 10.74
N GLY A 58 -17.74 -0.62 10.19
CA GLY A 58 -17.32 -2.02 10.04
C GLY A 58 -18.16 -3.02 10.85
N ALA A 59 -19.11 -2.56 11.67
CA ALA A 59 -20.19 -3.44 12.11
C ALA A 59 -20.95 -3.93 10.88
N ALA A 60 -20.79 -5.22 10.56
CA ALA A 60 -21.60 -5.90 9.55
C ALA A 60 -23.08 -5.56 9.81
N PRO A 61 -23.87 -5.34 8.75
CA PRO A 61 -25.28 -5.01 8.91
C PRO A 61 -25.89 -6.04 9.86
N ALA A 62 -26.49 -5.54 10.94
CA ALA A 62 -27.18 -6.39 11.89
C ALA A 62 -28.13 -7.30 11.09
N PRO A 63 -28.10 -8.62 11.30
CA PRO A 63 -28.97 -9.53 10.58
C PRO A 63 -30.41 -9.22 10.99
N GLY A 64 -31.12 -8.41 10.19
CA GLY A 64 -32.51 -8.05 10.50
C GLY A 64 -33.07 -6.74 9.96
N THR A 65 -32.34 -5.94 9.18
CA THR A 65 -32.98 -4.83 8.44
C THR A 65 -33.01 -5.14 6.95
N GLU A 66 -33.94 -6.02 6.61
CA GLU A 66 -34.43 -6.20 5.26
C GLU A 66 -35.19 -4.93 4.87
N SER A 67 -34.63 -4.14 3.96
CA SER A 67 -35.40 -3.23 3.13
C SER A 67 -34.72 -3.17 1.76
N ALA A 68 -35.13 -4.08 0.89
CA ALA A 68 -34.82 -4.12 -0.53
C ALA A 68 -35.67 -3.07 -1.30
N PRO A 69 -35.64 -3.01 -2.65
CA PRO A 69 -34.52 -2.64 -3.51
C PRO A 69 -34.93 -1.51 -4.49
N ALA A 70 -33.98 -0.65 -4.89
CA ALA A 70 -34.10 0.15 -6.12
C ALA A 70 -32.98 -0.33 -7.04
N ALA A 71 -33.24 -1.35 -7.86
CA ALA A 71 -33.75 -1.20 -9.22
C ALA A 71 -32.69 -0.58 -10.16
N ASP A 72 -32.13 -1.46 -10.98
CA ASP A 72 -31.70 -1.24 -12.37
C ASP A 72 -30.75 -0.08 -12.68
N VAL A 73 -29.46 -0.43 -12.83
CA VAL A 73 -28.79 -0.18 -14.12
C VAL A 73 -28.05 -1.45 -14.53
N ALA A 74 -28.77 -2.33 -15.21
CA ALA A 74 -28.21 -3.44 -15.96
C ALA A 74 -27.32 -2.90 -17.09
N ALA A 75 -26.03 -3.25 -17.06
CA ALA A 75 -25.18 -3.26 -18.25
C ALA A 75 -24.94 -4.73 -18.62
N PRO A 76 -25.61 -5.27 -19.66
CA PRO A 76 -25.30 -6.63 -20.11
C PRO A 76 -24.01 -6.59 -20.94
N ALA A 77 -22.97 -7.24 -20.42
CA ALA A 77 -21.85 -7.70 -21.20
C ALA A 77 -22.36 -8.69 -22.28
N PRO A 78 -22.04 -8.50 -23.58
CA PRO A 78 -22.26 -9.55 -24.55
C PRO A 78 -21.09 -10.53 -24.55
N ALA A 79 -21.48 -11.80 -24.61
CA ALA A 79 -20.70 -13.01 -24.58
C ALA A 79 -19.58 -13.09 -25.61
N ALA A 80 -18.62 -13.95 -25.26
CA ALA A 80 -17.64 -14.52 -26.16
C ALA A 80 -18.28 -15.15 -27.41
N SER A 81 -17.72 -14.83 -28.57
CA SER A 81 -17.76 -15.68 -29.76
C SER A 81 -16.32 -16.02 -30.12
N ALA A 82 -15.97 -17.29 -30.00
CA ALA A 82 -14.74 -17.87 -30.54
C ALA A 82 -14.95 -18.23 -32.04
N PRO A 83 -13.97 -18.88 -32.68
CA PRO A 83 -13.10 -18.35 -33.72
C PRO A 83 -13.64 -18.58 -35.15
N ASP A 84 -13.20 -17.77 -36.11
CA ASP A 84 -13.27 -18.12 -37.53
C ASP A 84 -11.92 -17.89 -38.22
N ALA A 85 -11.56 -18.82 -39.08
CA ALA A 85 -10.26 -19.02 -39.67
C ALA A 85 -10.10 -18.21 -40.97
N GLY A 86 -8.89 -17.72 -41.24
CA GLY A 86 -8.52 -17.17 -42.55
C GLY A 86 -7.01 -16.96 -42.69
N PRO A 87 -6.40 -17.29 -43.84
CA PRO A 87 -5.04 -17.81 -43.92
C PRO A 87 -3.98 -16.71 -44.12
N GLY A 88 -2.77 -16.95 -43.60
CA GLY A 88 -1.63 -16.06 -43.83
C GLY A 88 -0.34 -16.67 -43.33
N ALA A 89 0.21 -17.60 -44.10
CA ALA A 89 1.57 -18.10 -43.92
C ALA A 89 2.61 -16.96 -44.01
N PRO A 90 3.66 -16.99 -43.19
CA PRO A 90 4.99 -16.63 -43.68
C PRO A 90 5.91 -17.86 -43.74
N ALA A 91 6.62 -17.95 -44.86
CA ALA A 91 7.46 -19.05 -45.31
C ALA A 91 8.65 -19.35 -44.36
N PRO A 92 9.10 -20.62 -44.29
CA PRO A 92 10.29 -21.00 -43.56
C PRO A 92 11.51 -20.88 -44.47
N GLY A 93 12.38 -19.90 -44.20
CA GLY A 93 13.70 -19.89 -44.80
C GLY A 93 14.42 -18.59 -44.57
N GLU A 94 15.22 -18.52 -43.50
CA GLU A 94 16.57 -17.97 -43.55
C GLU A 94 17.41 -18.76 -42.52
N ARG A 95 18.17 -19.71 -43.06
CA ARG A 95 19.16 -20.53 -42.37
C ARG A 95 20.51 -20.12 -42.96
N THR A 96 21.05 -19.01 -42.47
CA THR A 96 22.38 -18.39 -42.73
C THR A 96 22.48 -17.29 -41.66
N GLU A 97 23.45 -17.20 -40.74
CA GLU A 97 24.83 -17.66 -40.62
C GLU A 97 25.16 -17.93 -39.14
#